data_AF-A0A7V3SQ82-F1
#
_entry.id   AF-A0A7V3SQ82-F1
#
_cell.length_a   1.000
_cell.length_b   1.000
_cell.length_c   1.000
_cell.angle_alpha   90.00
_cell.angle_beta   90.00
_cell.angle_gamma   90.00
#
_symmetry.space_group_name_H-M   'P 1'
#
loop_
_entity.id
_entity.type
_entity.pdbx_description
1 polymer ?
#
loop_
_entity_poly.entity_id
_entity_poly.type
_entity_poly.pdbx_seq_one_letter_code
_entity_poly.pdbx_strand_id
1 'polypeptide(L)'
;MRDRKKIVLSLVVAALLTPLGLLLPRLFRAGDAWGEWDTDDIARTLGYVPDGMARLAELWRAPIPDYSIWGDGSWLAASASYFVSALVGIILSVGASYLVLRFIVKRDGN
;
A
#
# COMPACT_ATOMS: atom_id res chain seq x y z
N MET A 1 -8.64 6.38 -29.44
CA MET A 1 -8.45 7.62 -28.62
C MET A 1 -9.53 7.84 -27.56
N ARG A 2 -10.81 7.55 -27.83
CA ARG A 2 -11.93 7.78 -26.88
C ARG A 2 -11.85 6.92 -25.62
N ASP A 3 -11.38 5.67 -25.73
CA ASP A 3 -11.28 4.76 -24.58
C ASP A 3 -10.11 5.08 -23.66
N ARG A 4 -8.98 5.54 -24.22
CA ARG A 4 -7.86 6.07 -23.42
C ARG A 4 -8.30 7.23 -22.55
N LYS A 5 -9.12 8.15 -23.07
CA LYS A 5 -9.65 9.28 -22.30
C LYS A 5 -10.56 8.80 -21.15
N LYS A 6 -11.38 7.77 -21.37
CA LYS A 6 -12.22 7.16 -20.33
C LYS A 6 -11.38 6.49 -19.24
N ILE A 7 -10.37 5.71 -19.62
CA ILE A 7 -9.46 5.05 -18.66
C ILE A 7 -8.72 6.09 -17.82
N VAL A 8 -8.17 7.14 -18.45
CA VAL A 8 -7.51 8.23 -17.73
C VAL A 8 -8.49 8.94 -16.79
N LEU A 9 -9.70 9.24 -17.26
CA LEU A 9 -10.72 9.86 -16.41
C LEU A 9 -11.08 8.97 -15.21
N SER A 10 -11.27 7.66 -15.40
CA SER A 10 -11.55 6.74 -14.30
C SER A 10 -10.40 6.65 -13.30
N LEU A 11 -9.15 6.65 -13.78
CA LEU A 11 -7.98 6.65 -12.90
C LEU A 11 -7.85 7.95 -12.10
N VAL A 12 -8.12 9.09 -12.73
CA VAL A 12 -8.14 10.39 -12.04
C VAL A 12 -9.25 10.42 -10.98
N VAL A 13 -10.45 9.97 -11.31
CA VAL A 13 -11.56 9.88 -10.35
C VAL A 13 -11.20 8.95 -9.20
N ALA A 14 -10.64 7.77 -9.47
CA ALA A 14 -10.19 6.84 -8.44
C ALA A 14 -9.13 7.49 -7.53
N ALA A 15 -8.13 8.16 -8.11
CA ALA A 15 -7.07 8.84 -7.35
C ALA A 15 -7.60 9.96 -6.43
N LEU A 16 -8.63 10.68 -6.88
CA LEU A 16 -9.29 11.71 -6.07
C LEU A 16 -10.17 11.11 -4.96
N LEU A 17 -10.67 9.89 -5.15
CA LEU A 17 -11.46 9.17 -4.15
C LEU A 17 -10.60 8.42 -3.14
N THR A 18 -9.34 8.08 -3.44
CA THR A 18 -8.43 7.34 -2.54
C THR A 18 -8.34 7.93 -1.12
N PRO A 19 -8.25 9.26 -0.93
CA PRO A 19 -8.22 9.85 0.41
C PRO A 19 -9.45 9.52 1.28
N LEU A 20 -10.60 9.23 0.67
CA LEU A 20 -11.81 8.83 1.42
C LEU A 20 -11.59 7.52 2.17
N GLY A 21 -10.73 6.62 1.67
CA GLY A 21 -10.39 5.37 2.34
C GLY A 21 -9.70 5.58 3.69
N LEU A 22 -8.98 6.68 3.88
CA LEU A 22 -8.35 7.05 5.16
C LEU A 22 -9.25 7.99 5.99
N LEU A 23 -9.98 8.89 5.32
CA LEU A 23 -10.82 9.88 6.00
C LEU A 23 -12.07 9.25 6.63
N LEU A 24 -12.77 8.35 5.94
CA LEU A 24 -14.01 7.76 6.45
C LEU A 24 -13.78 6.95 7.73
N PRO A 25 -12.81 6.01 7.80
CA PRO A 25 -12.55 5.28 9.05
C PRO A 25 -12.18 6.20 10.20
N ARG A 26 -11.40 7.26 9.93
CA ARG A 26 -11.05 8.28 10.93
C ARG A 26 -12.26 9.08 11.42
N LEU A 27 -13.17 9.45 10.53
CA LEU A 27 -14.38 10.21 10.85
C LEU A 27 -15.40 9.37 11.64
N PHE A 28 -15.59 8.11 11.25
CA PHE A 28 -16.53 7.19 11.89
C PHE A 28 -15.93 6.39 13.05
N ARG A 29 -14.64 6.60 13.35
CA ARG A 29 -13.87 5.83 14.35
C ARG A 29 -13.96 4.32 14.11
N ALA A 30 -13.90 3.92 12.84
CA ALA A 30 -14.08 2.54 12.41
C ALA A 30 -12.76 1.73 12.37
N GLY A 31 -11.70 2.22 13.03
CA GLY A 31 -10.37 1.62 13.00
C GLY A 31 -9.59 2.03 11.75
N ASP A 32 -8.66 1.16 11.34
CA ASP A 32 -7.76 1.42 10.22
C ASP A 32 -8.43 1.25 8.85
N ALA A 33 -7.72 1.71 7.81
CA ALA A 33 -8.24 1.70 6.45
C ALA A 33 -8.47 0.27 5.95
N TRP A 34 -9.48 0.13 5.10
CA TRP A 34 -9.79 -1.15 4.46
C TRP A 34 -8.57 -1.66 3.69
N GLY A 35 -8.08 -2.85 4.08
CA GLY A 35 -6.90 -3.48 3.50
C GLY A 35 -5.59 -3.20 4.22
N GLU A 36 -5.58 -2.34 5.25
CA GLU A 36 -4.43 -2.14 6.16
C GLU A 36 -4.57 -2.92 7.47
N TRP A 37 -5.66 -3.67 7.67
CA TRP A 37 -5.89 -4.43 8.89
C TRP A 37 -4.87 -5.53 9.14
N ASP A 38 -4.41 -5.61 10.38
CA ASP A 38 -3.58 -6.70 10.86
C ASP A 38 -4.41 -7.80 11.54
N THR A 39 -3.73 -8.83 12.06
CA THR A 39 -4.39 -9.92 12.77
C THR A 39 -5.09 -9.46 14.05
N ASP A 40 -4.58 -8.40 14.70
CA ASP A 40 -5.15 -7.88 15.95
C ASP A 40 -6.44 -7.10 15.67
N ASP A 41 -6.50 -6.32 14.59
CA ASP A 41 -7.72 -5.64 14.14
C ASP A 41 -8.83 -6.61 13.77
N ILE A 42 -8.47 -7.70 13.08
CA ILE A 42 -9.40 -8.77 12.74
C ILE A 42 -9.88 -9.49 14.01
N ALA A 43 -8.98 -9.77 14.96
CA ALA A 43 -9.36 -10.35 16.25
C ALA A 43 -10.31 -9.43 17.03
N ARG A 44 -10.10 -8.11 17.03
CA ARG A 44 -10.99 -7.14 17.68
C ARG A 44 -12.36 -7.06 17.01
N THR A 45 -12.40 -7.20 15.69
CA THR A 45 -13.65 -7.07 14.91
C THR A 45 -14.48 -8.35 14.90
N LEU A 46 -13.84 -9.51 14.76
CA LEU A 46 -14.51 -10.80 14.63
C LEU A 46 -14.49 -11.65 15.91
N GLY A 47 -13.65 -11.30 16.89
CA GLY A 47 -13.42 -12.09 18.11
C GLY A 47 -12.45 -13.26 17.92
N TYR A 48 -11.90 -13.46 16.72
CA TYR A 48 -10.89 -14.47 16.42
C TYR A 48 -10.09 -14.11 15.16
N VAL A 49 -8.94 -14.76 14.96
CA VAL A 49 -8.12 -14.64 13.74
C VAL A 49 -8.35 -15.86 12.86
N PRO A 50 -8.75 -15.71 11.58
CA PRO A 50 -8.85 -16.84 10.67
C PRO A 50 -7.51 -17.56 10.47
N ASP A 51 -7.49 -18.89 10.54
CA ASP A 51 -6.26 -19.70 10.46
C ASP A 51 -5.41 -19.42 9.21
N GLY A 52 -6.06 -19.18 8.07
CA GLY A 52 -5.38 -18.82 6.84
C GLY A 52 -4.62 -17.50 6.96
N MET A 53 -5.20 -16.51 7.64
CA MET A 53 -4.56 -15.22 7.88
C MET A 53 -3.39 -15.36 8.84
N ALA A 54 -3.56 -16.09 9.95
CA ALA A 54 -2.49 -16.32 10.91
C ALA A 54 -1.25 -16.94 10.25
N ARG A 55 -1.45 -17.97 9.41
CA ARG A 55 -0.37 -18.63 8.67
C ARG A 55 0.30 -17.71 7.64
N LEU A 56 -0.46 -16.85 6.97
CA LEU A 56 0.06 -15.92 5.96
C LEU A 56 0.78 -14.72 6.60
N ALA A 57 0.33 -14.24 7.76
CA ALA A 57 0.96 -13.15 8.48
C ALA A 57 2.39 -13.50 8.94
N GLU A 58 2.65 -14.77 9.25
CA GLU A 58 3.99 -15.24 9.65
C GLU A 58 4.97 -15.38 8.47
N LEU A 59 4.47 -15.54 7.24
CA LEU A 59 5.30 -15.76 6.04
C LEU A 59 6.14 -14.54 5.65
N TRP A 60 5.66 -13.34 5.96
CA TRP A 60 6.35 -12.11 5.61
C TRP A 60 6.16 -11.05 6.69
N ARG A 61 7.28 -10.61 7.28
CA ARG A 61 7.30 -9.45 8.18
C ARG A 61 7.84 -8.26 7.42
N ALA A 62 7.07 -7.18 7.39
CA ALA A 62 7.48 -5.95 6.72
C ALA A 62 8.82 -5.45 7.30
N PRO A 63 9.84 -5.17 6.46
CA PRO A 63 11.13 -4.68 6.95
C PRO A 63 11.06 -3.33 7.66
N ILE A 64 10.09 -2.49 7.26
CA ILE A 64 9.84 -1.17 7.85
C ILE A 64 8.34 -1.10 8.18
N PRO A 65 7.93 -1.54 9.39
CA PRO A 65 6.57 -1.39 9.87
C PRO A 65 6.17 0.09 9.90
N ASP A 66 4.91 0.38 9.60
CA ASP A 66 4.30 1.72 9.67
C ASP A 66 5.04 2.83 8.91
N TYR A 67 5.92 2.44 7.99
CA TYR A 67 6.81 3.34 7.25
C TYR A 67 7.68 4.23 8.16
N SER A 68 7.87 3.84 9.44
CA SER A 68 8.63 4.60 10.43
C SER A 68 10.12 4.31 10.28
N ILE A 69 10.83 5.21 9.61
CA ILE A 69 12.29 5.13 9.44
C ILE A 69 12.99 5.77 10.64
N TRP A 70 12.44 6.90 11.10
CA TRP A 70 12.94 7.65 12.24
C TRP A 70 11.93 7.58 13.39
N GLY A 71 12.36 6.98 14.51
CA GLY A 71 11.50 6.64 15.66
C GLY A 71 11.43 7.71 16.75
N ASP A 72 11.80 8.96 16.46
CA ASP A 72 11.78 10.08 17.42
C ASP A 72 10.36 10.60 17.69
N GLY A 73 9.34 10.06 17.01
CA GLY A 73 7.92 10.33 17.28
C GLY A 73 7.47 11.77 16.98
N SER A 74 8.37 12.62 16.48
CA SER A 74 8.02 13.97 16.07
C SER A 74 7.16 13.94 14.80
N TRP A 75 6.14 14.79 14.73
CA TRP A 75 5.24 14.85 13.57
C TRP A 75 5.99 15.12 12.25
N LEU A 76 7.07 15.89 12.33
CA LEU A 76 7.97 16.18 11.21
C LEU A 76 8.71 14.93 10.75
N ALA A 77 9.30 14.17 11.68
CA ALA A 77 10.04 12.96 11.33
C ALA A 77 9.13 11.83 10.85
N ALA A 78 7.92 11.71 11.40
CA ALA A 78 6.90 10.78 10.91
C ALA A 78 6.50 11.12 9.46
N SER A 79 6.22 12.39 9.18
CA SER A 79 5.89 12.85 7.83
C SER A 79 7.06 12.62 6.86
N ALA A 80 8.28 12.95 7.28
CA ALA A 80 9.48 12.76 6.46
C ALA A 80 9.75 11.26 6.19
N SER A 81 9.60 10.40 7.20
CA SER A 81 9.74 8.95 7.06
C SER A 81 8.73 8.39 6.05
N TYR A 82 7.49 8.88 6.09
CA TYR A 82 6.45 8.49 5.14
C TYR A 82 6.80 8.90 3.70
N PHE A 83 7.26 10.14 3.49
CA PHE A 83 7.71 10.61 2.16
C PHE A 83 8.90 9.80 1.62
N VAL A 84 9.88 9.50 2.48
CA VAL A 84 11.05 8.70 2.08
C VAL A 84 10.63 7.28 1.74
N SER A 85 9.80 6.66 2.57
CA SER A 85 9.21 5.33 2.29
C SER A 85 8.44 5.31 0.97
N ALA A 86 7.64 6.33 0.69
CA ALA A 86 6.92 6.46 -0.58
C ALA A 86 7.88 6.55 -1.78
N LEU A 87 8.94 7.35 -1.67
CA LEU A 87 9.95 7.48 -2.72
C LEU A 87 10.68 6.15 -2.98
N VAL A 88 11.08 5.46 -1.92
CA VAL A 88 11.70 4.12 -2.01
C VAL A 88 10.73 3.14 -2.69
N GLY A 89 9.46 3.15 -2.28
CA GLY A 89 8.42 2.32 -2.90
C GLY A 89 8.25 2.57 -4.40
N ILE A 90 8.26 3.85 -4.83
CA ILE A 90 8.21 4.22 -6.26
C ILE A 90 9.43 3.68 -7.00
N ILE A 91 10.63 3.90 -6.48
CA ILE A 91 11.88 3.46 -7.11
C ILE A 91 11.89 1.93 -7.28
N LEU A 92 11.52 1.19 -6.22
CA LEU A 92 11.45 -0.27 -6.26
C LEU A 92 10.39 -0.76 -7.25
N SER A 93 9.21 -0.14 -7.27
CA SER A 93 8.11 -0.54 -8.17
C SER A 93 8.46 -0.30 -9.63
N VAL A 94 9.03 0.87 -9.96
CA VAL A 94 9.49 1.20 -11.31
C VAL A 94 10.66 0.29 -11.71
N GLY A 95 11.62 0.09 -10.82
CA GLY A 95 12.76 -0.79 -11.05
C GLY A 95 12.33 -2.24 -11.32
N ALA A 96 11.44 -2.79 -10.50
CA ALA A 96 10.89 -4.14 -10.69
C ALA A 96 10.13 -4.25 -12.01
N SER A 97 9.27 -3.28 -12.32
CA SER A 97 8.51 -3.25 -13.58
C SER A 97 9.44 -3.19 -14.79
N TYR A 98 10.47 -2.35 -14.74
CA TYR A 98 11.49 -2.24 -15.78
C TYR A 98 12.27 -3.55 -15.97
N LEU A 99 12.67 -4.20 -14.87
CA LEU A 99 13.36 -5.50 -14.93
C LEU A 99 12.48 -6.57 -15.57
N VAL A 100 11.21 -6.68 -15.16
CA VAL A 100 10.24 -7.62 -15.74
C VAL A 100 10.10 -7.38 -17.24
N LEU A 101 9.87 -6.12 -17.65
CA LEU A 101 9.80 -5.75 -19.07
C LEU A 101 11.08 -6.10 -19.82
N ARG A 102 12.25 -5.82 -19.24
CA ARG A 102 13.55 -6.14 -19.83
C ARG A 102 13.71 -7.65 -20.06
N PHE A 103 13.30 -8.49 -19.13
CA PHE A 103 13.43 -9.94 -19.26
C PHE A 103 12.39 -10.55 -20.22
N ILE A 104 11.18 -9.98 -20.29
CA ILE A 104 10.14 -10.44 -21.22
C ILE A 104 10.45 -10.01 -22.65
N VAL A 105 10.72 -8.72 -22.88
CA VAL A 105 10.95 -8.18 -24.23
C VAL A 105 12.25 -8.71 -24.84
N LYS A 106 13.26 -9.02 -24.04
CA LYS A 106 14.51 -9.61 -24.54
C LYS A 106 14.35 -11.06 -25.02
N ARG A 107 13.26 -11.76 -24.67
CA ARG A 107 12.99 -13.13 -25.13
C ARG A 107 12.39 -13.21 -26.54
N ASP A 108 11.73 -12.16 -27.01
CA ASP A 108 11.07 -12.14 -28.33
C ASP A 108 11.99 -11.67 -29.48
N GLY A 109 13.24 -11.30 -29.16
CA GLY A 109 14.22 -10.73 -30.12
C GLY A 109 15.41 -11.62 -30.44
N ASN A 110 15.35 -12.93 -30.13
CA ASN A 110 16.39 -13.92 -30.43
C ASN A 110 15.77 -15.21 -30.97
#